data_AF-A0A919XPV5-F1
#
_entry.id   AF-A0A919XPV5-F1
#
_cell.length_a   1.000
_cell.length_b   1.000
_cell.length_c   1.000
_cell.angle_alpha   90.00
_cell.angle_beta   90.00
_cell.angle_gamma   90.00
#
_symmetry.space_group_name_H-M   'P 1'
#
loop_
_entity.id
_entity.type
_entity.pdbx_description
1 polymer ?
#
loop_
_entity_poly.entity_id
_entity_poly.type
_entity_poly.pdbx_seq_one_letter_code
_entity_poly.pdbx_strand_id
1 'polypeptide(L)'
;MQEVILTEEELRIRCTEWQKILRLQDWIVVLEIKRGRDMPINNVCGSCSWELTQKMAAISILDPIDYPPDSIAPNDMELTLVHELLHLHFCSIEPDGASVAGEQAIESISWGLIALARRGGETKNENANLRRDGGVEG
;
A
#
# COMPACT_ATOMS: atom_id res chain seq x y z
N MET A 1 11.24 -8.66 -3.33
CA MET A 1 11.48 -8.35 -4.76
C MET A 1 10.60 -7.16 -5.07
N GLN A 2 11.24 -6.02 -5.39
CA GLN A 2 10.69 -4.66 -5.37
C GLN A 2 9.85 -4.37 -6.61
N GLU A 3 8.59 -3.98 -6.41
CA GLU A 3 7.83 -3.23 -7.41
C GLU A 3 7.81 -1.78 -6.91
N VAL A 4 8.52 -0.91 -7.62
CA VAL A 4 8.74 0.47 -7.21
C VAL A 4 7.61 1.31 -7.79
N ILE A 5 6.69 1.77 -6.93
CA ILE A 5 5.92 2.97 -7.24
C ILE A 5 6.94 4.10 -7.23
N LEU A 6 7.20 4.74 -8.36
CA LEU A 6 8.29 5.73 -8.49
C LEU A 6 7.77 7.17 -8.49
N THR A 7 6.47 7.34 -8.74
CA THR A 7 5.86 8.66 -8.91
C THR A 7 4.59 8.81 -8.08
N GLU A 8 4.23 10.06 -7.77
CA GLU A 8 2.95 10.36 -7.12
C GLU A 8 1.75 9.89 -7.95
N GLU A 9 1.86 9.90 -9.28
CA GLU A 9 0.80 9.45 -10.17
C GLU A 9 0.56 7.94 -10.04
N GLU A 10 1.63 7.14 -10.10
CA GLU A 10 1.55 5.69 -9.87
C GLU A 10 1.03 5.38 -8.46
N LEU A 11 1.43 6.16 -7.45
CA LEU A 11 0.95 6.00 -6.08
C LEU A 11 -0.56 6.23 -5.98
N ARG A 12 -1.08 7.25 -6.65
CA ARG A 12 -2.53 7.53 -6.72
C ARG A 12 -3.31 6.45 -7.46
N ILE A 13 -2.76 5.92 -8.54
CA ILE A 13 -3.35 4.79 -9.28
C ILE A 13 -3.44 3.58 -8.36
N ARG A 14 -2.34 3.21 -7.71
CA ARG A 14 -2.29 2.09 -6.76
C ARG A 14 -3.22 2.27 -5.58
N CYS A 15 -3.31 3.49 -5.03
CA CYS A 15 -4.28 3.80 -3.99
C CYS A 15 -5.71 3.57 -4.44
N THR A 16 -6.07 4.02 -5.64
CA THR A 16 -7.40 3.81 -6.19
C THR A 16 -7.72 2.31 -6.37
N GLU A 17 -6.73 1.51 -6.77
CA GLU A 17 -6.87 0.05 -6.87
C GLU A 17 -7.07 -0.59 -5.49
N TRP A 18 -6.23 -0.23 -4.52
CA TRP A 18 -6.30 -0.77 -3.16
C TRP A 18 -7.55 -0.31 -2.40
N GLN A 19 -8.01 0.93 -2.57
CA GLN A 19 -9.30 1.37 -2.04
C GLN A 19 -10.45 0.51 -2.58
N LYS A 20 -10.38 0.01 -3.81
CA LYS A 20 -11.40 -0.91 -4.35
C LYS A 20 -11.31 -2.29 -3.71
N ILE A 21 -10.10 -2.82 -3.57
CA ILE A 21 -9.83 -4.15 -2.98
C ILE A 21 -10.26 -4.15 -1.50
N LEU A 22 -9.86 -3.12 -0.75
CA LEU A 22 -10.11 -2.96 0.67
C LEU A 22 -11.49 -2.37 0.98
N ARG A 23 -12.31 -2.05 -0.01
CA ARG A 23 -13.66 -1.45 0.18
C ARG A 23 -13.65 -0.11 0.93
N LEU A 24 -12.72 0.77 0.56
CA LEU A 24 -12.53 2.12 1.12
C LEU A 24 -12.91 3.24 0.13
N GLN A 25 -13.79 2.97 -0.84
CA GLN A 25 -14.16 3.97 -1.86
C GLN A 25 -15.00 5.14 -1.31
N ASP A 26 -15.53 4.99 -0.11
CA ASP A 26 -16.24 6.03 0.64
C ASP A 26 -15.29 6.95 1.43
N TRP A 27 -14.00 6.62 1.47
CA TRP A 27 -12.96 7.47 2.06
C TRP A 27 -12.35 8.41 1.02
N ILE A 28 -12.20 9.68 1.40
CA ILE A 28 -11.43 10.67 0.65
C ILE A 28 -9.99 10.60 1.15
N VAL A 29 -9.09 10.07 0.34
CA VAL A 29 -7.68 9.88 0.68
C VAL A 29 -6.81 10.85 -0.11
N VAL A 30 -6.04 11.67 0.59
CA VAL A 30 -4.99 12.52 0.03
C VAL A 30 -3.63 11.84 0.22
N LEU A 31 -2.83 11.79 -0.83
CA LEU A 31 -1.53 11.11 -0.85
C LEU A 31 -0.41 12.04 -1.27
N GLU A 32 0.70 11.95 -0.55
CA GLU A 32 1.92 12.70 -0.82
C GLU A 32 3.16 11.82 -0.60
N ILE A 33 4.17 12.00 -1.44
CA ILE A 33 5.52 11.45 -1.20
C ILE A 33 6.34 12.52 -0.50
N LYS A 34 6.99 12.19 0.61
CA LYS A 34 7.75 13.14 1.42
C LYS A 34 9.15 12.67 1.72
N ARG A 35 10.08 13.62 1.79
CA ARG A 35 11.41 13.39 2.35
C ARG A 35 11.28 13.08 3.84
N GLY A 36 12.17 12.29 4.40
CA GLY A 36 12.13 11.86 5.80
C GLY A 36 12.09 13.02 6.80
N ARG A 37 12.73 14.15 6.47
CA ARG A 37 12.71 15.38 7.26
C ARG A 37 11.35 16.10 7.29
N ASP A 38 10.49 15.82 6.32
CA ASP A 38 9.19 16.45 6.12
C ASP A 38 8.04 15.49 6.54
N MET A 39 8.38 14.28 7.01
CA MET A 39 7.41 13.31 7.52
C MET A 39 6.77 13.79 8.83
N PRO A 40 5.46 13.56 9.05
CA PRO A 40 4.80 13.93 10.31
C PRO A 40 5.35 13.20 11.54
N ILE A 41 5.89 12.00 11.35
CA ILE A 41 6.47 11.15 12.38
C ILE A 41 7.91 10.81 11.96
N ASN A 42 8.82 10.81 12.93
CA ASN A 42 10.22 10.47 12.68
C ASN A 42 10.41 8.96 12.51
N ASN A 43 11.34 8.56 11.63
CA ASN A 43 11.77 7.17 11.43
C ASN A 43 10.64 6.19 11.03
N VAL A 44 9.69 6.65 10.22
CA VAL A 44 8.64 5.80 9.64
C VAL A 44 8.69 5.82 8.11
N CYS A 45 8.25 4.72 7.48
CA CYS A 45 8.14 4.64 6.02
C CYS A 45 6.81 5.21 5.50
N GLY A 46 5.81 5.32 6.38
CA GLY A 46 4.49 5.87 6.07
C GLY A 46 3.87 6.49 7.31
N SER A 47 2.85 7.32 7.10
CA SER A 47 2.00 7.81 8.17
C SER A 47 0.60 8.10 7.65
N CYS A 48 -0.40 7.66 8.39
CA CYS A 48 -1.82 7.94 8.14
C CYS A 48 -2.40 8.80 9.25
N SER A 49 -3.08 9.88 8.86
CA SER A 49 -3.92 10.69 9.75
C SER A 49 -5.33 10.73 9.19
N TRP A 50 -6.34 10.69 10.05
CA TRP A 50 -7.74 10.58 9.62
C TRP A 50 -8.69 11.48 10.42
N GLU A 51 -9.77 11.88 9.76
CA GLU A 51 -10.98 12.45 10.36
C GLU A 51 -12.12 11.46 10.13
N LEU A 52 -12.46 10.70 11.18
CA LEU A 52 -13.42 9.61 11.12
C LEU A 52 -14.83 10.09 10.73
N THR A 53 -15.25 11.27 11.19
CA THR A 53 -16.59 11.80 10.94
C THR A 53 -16.81 12.12 9.47
N GLN A 54 -15.75 12.56 8.79
CA GLN A 54 -15.78 12.97 7.39
C GLN A 54 -15.29 11.87 6.44
N LYS A 55 -14.80 10.74 6.98
CA LYS A 55 -14.10 9.69 6.23
C LYS A 55 -13.00 10.28 5.34
N MET A 56 -12.18 11.14 5.92
CA MET A 56 -11.05 11.76 5.25
C MET A 56 -9.76 11.24 5.83
N ALA A 57 -8.75 11.01 4.99
CA ALA A 57 -7.42 10.63 5.43
C ALA A 57 -6.33 11.35 4.63
N ALA A 58 -5.25 11.70 5.29
CA ALA A 58 -4.01 12.15 4.67
C ALA A 58 -2.92 11.11 4.95
N ILE A 59 -2.38 10.54 3.87
CA ILE A 59 -1.32 9.53 3.91
C ILE A 59 -0.06 10.14 3.31
N SER A 60 1.03 10.09 4.07
CA SER A 60 2.37 10.45 3.60
C SER A 60 3.22 9.19 3.48
N ILE A 61 3.92 9.02 2.35
CA ILE A 61 4.83 7.90 2.11
C ILE A 61 6.25 8.44 1.99
N LEU A 62 7.21 7.77 2.62
CA LEU A 62 8.61 8.13 2.58
C LEU A 62 9.17 7.95 1.16
N ASP A 63 9.83 9.00 0.68
CA ASP A 63 10.55 8.99 -0.58
C ASP A 63 11.65 7.91 -0.55
N PRO A 64 11.71 7.02 -1.56
CA PRO A 64 12.73 5.97 -1.64
C PRO A 64 14.18 6.45 -1.52
N ILE A 65 14.46 7.71 -1.85
CA ILE A 65 15.80 8.29 -1.67
C ILE A 65 16.26 8.36 -0.20
N ASP A 66 15.32 8.39 0.74
CA ASP A 66 15.57 8.48 2.18
C ASP A 66 15.43 7.12 2.88
N TYR A 67 15.31 6.03 2.11
CA TYR A 67 15.25 4.68 2.66
C TYR A 67 16.54 4.29 3.39
N PRO A 68 16.45 3.71 4.59
CA PRO A 68 17.62 3.24 5.31
C PRO A 68 18.35 2.16 4.50
N PRO A 69 19.68 2.28 4.28
CA PRO A 69 20.44 1.31 3.50
C PRO A 69 20.50 -0.07 4.19
N ASP A 70 20.43 -0.10 5.52
CA ASP A 70 20.54 -1.31 6.34
C ASP A 70 19.19 -1.76 6.91
N SER A 71 18.08 -1.52 6.18
CA SER A 71 16.76 -1.95 6.64
C SER A 71 16.67 -3.48 6.69
N ILE A 72 16.20 -4.02 7.82
CA ILE A 72 15.96 -5.46 8.01
C ILE A 72 14.81 -5.95 7.10
N ALA A 73 13.86 -5.06 6.81
CA ALA A 73 12.71 -5.35 5.95
C ALA A 73 12.85 -4.61 4.60
N PRO A 74 12.35 -5.19 3.49
CA PRO A 74 12.30 -4.50 2.21
C PRO A 74 11.49 -3.22 2.31
N ASN A 75 12.07 -2.09 1.89
CA ASN A 75 11.34 -0.84 1.75
C ASN A 75 10.56 -0.87 0.42
N ASP A 76 9.23 -0.82 0.52
CA ASP A 76 8.28 -1.02 -0.59
C ASP A 76 7.10 -0.06 -0.39
N MET A 77 6.99 0.95 -1.26
CA MET A 77 5.96 1.98 -1.16
C MET A 77 4.54 1.41 -1.27
N GLU A 78 4.34 0.35 -2.06
CA GLU A 78 3.03 -0.26 -2.20
C GLU A 78 2.63 -0.97 -0.91
N LEU A 79 3.57 -1.71 -0.31
CA LEU A 79 3.36 -2.33 0.99
C LEU A 79 3.00 -1.28 2.05
N THR A 80 3.77 -0.19 2.11
CA THR A 80 3.49 0.92 3.03
C THR A 80 2.12 1.51 2.75
N LEU A 81 1.75 1.78 1.50
CA LEU A 81 0.42 2.29 1.16
C LEU A 81 -0.70 1.36 1.64
N VAL A 82 -0.57 0.05 1.46
CA VAL A 82 -1.56 -0.93 1.94
C VAL A 82 -1.66 -0.90 3.46
N HIS A 83 -0.53 -0.80 4.16
CA HIS A 83 -0.48 -0.63 5.61
C HIS A 83 -1.25 0.60 6.06
N GLU A 84 -0.95 1.76 5.46
CA GLU A 84 -1.60 3.02 5.81
C GLU A 84 -3.11 3.03 5.52
N LEU A 85 -3.54 2.35 4.45
CA LEU A 85 -4.96 2.19 4.13
C LEU A 85 -5.68 1.26 5.11
N LEU A 86 -5.02 0.21 5.60
CA LEU A 86 -5.60 -0.72 6.55
C LEU A 86 -5.89 -0.05 7.90
N HIS A 87 -5.10 0.94 8.33
CA HIS A 87 -5.46 1.75 9.50
C HIS A 87 -6.88 2.32 9.44
N LEU A 88 -7.41 2.63 8.26
CA LEU A 88 -8.77 3.16 8.11
C LEU A 88 -9.87 2.14 8.48
N HIS A 89 -9.58 0.83 8.42
CA HIS A 89 -10.49 -0.21 8.92
C HIS A 89 -10.43 -0.36 10.44
N PHE A 90 -9.29 -0.02 11.04
CA PHE A 90 -9.04 -0.20 12.46
C PHE A 90 -9.32 1.07 13.28
N CYS A 91 -9.36 2.25 12.63
CA CYS A 91 -9.50 3.54 13.30
C CYS A 91 -10.74 3.70 14.18
N SER A 92 -11.82 2.93 13.96
CA SER A 92 -13.00 2.93 14.82
C SER A 92 -12.85 2.09 16.11
N ILE A 93 -11.89 1.16 16.12
CA ILE A 93 -11.62 0.23 17.23
C ILE A 93 -10.38 0.68 18.00
N GLU A 94 -9.42 1.28 17.29
CA GLU A 94 -8.15 1.79 17.81
C GLU A 94 -7.97 3.25 17.36
N PRO A 95 -8.66 4.21 18.02
CA PRO A 95 -8.73 5.59 17.54
C PRO A 95 -7.39 6.34 17.56
N ASP A 96 -6.44 5.88 18.36
CA ASP A 96 -5.10 6.44 18.48
C ASP A 96 -4.05 5.72 17.60
N GLY A 97 -4.42 4.58 16.98
CA GLY A 97 -3.51 3.77 16.16
C GLY A 97 -2.25 3.28 16.88
N ALA A 98 -2.21 3.33 18.21
CA ALA A 98 -0.98 3.14 19.00
C ALA A 98 -0.85 1.71 19.57
N SER A 99 -1.84 0.85 19.30
CA SER A 99 -1.88 -0.54 19.74
C SER A 99 -0.82 -1.38 19.03
N VAL A 100 0.09 -1.97 19.80
CA VAL A 100 1.10 -2.90 19.25
C VAL A 100 0.46 -4.11 18.58
N ALA A 101 -0.63 -4.62 19.16
CA ALA A 101 -1.34 -5.77 18.60
C ALA A 101 -2.04 -5.40 17.28
N GLY A 102 -2.60 -4.19 17.21
CA GLY A 102 -3.18 -3.60 16.01
C GLY A 102 -2.15 -3.50 14.89
N GLU A 103 -1.00 -2.90 15.18
CA GLU A 103 0.07 -2.76 14.17
C GLU A 103 0.63 -4.08 13.69
N GLN A 104 0.82 -5.05 14.57
CA GLN A 104 1.27 -6.37 14.15
C GLN A 104 0.24 -7.08 13.27
N ALA A 105 -1.06 -6.88 13.54
CA ALA A 105 -2.14 -7.42 12.71
C ALA A 105 -2.19 -6.73 11.34
N ILE A 106 -2.14 -5.40 11.31
CA ILE A 106 -2.12 -4.59 10.09
C ILE A 106 -0.91 -4.99 9.23
N GLU A 107 0.30 -5.00 9.78
CA GLU A 107 1.53 -5.40 9.09
C GLU A 107 1.41 -6.81 8.47
N SER A 108 0.91 -7.78 9.25
CA SER A 108 0.73 -9.16 8.79
C SER A 108 -0.27 -9.27 7.63
N ILE A 109 -1.38 -8.50 7.70
CA ILE A 109 -2.39 -8.45 6.64
C ILE A 109 -1.81 -7.78 5.39
N SER A 110 -1.08 -6.67 5.54
CA SER A 110 -0.41 -5.96 4.44
C SER A 110 0.48 -6.90 3.62
N TRP A 111 1.37 -7.64 4.30
CA TRP A 111 2.23 -8.63 3.64
C TRP A 111 1.44 -9.72 2.92
N GLY A 112 0.41 -10.26 3.57
CA GLY A 112 -0.44 -11.30 2.98
C GLY A 112 -1.15 -10.83 1.71
N LEU A 113 -1.71 -9.63 1.73
CA LEU A 113 -2.41 -9.03 0.60
C LEU A 113 -1.47 -8.73 -0.57
N ILE A 114 -0.31 -8.12 -0.30
CA ILE A 114 0.71 -7.84 -1.32
C ILE A 114 1.20 -9.14 -1.96
N ALA A 115 1.48 -10.17 -1.15
CA ALA A 115 1.90 -11.47 -1.67
C ALA A 115 0.84 -12.11 -2.58
N LEU A 116 -0.45 -12.00 -2.22
CA LEU A 116 -1.55 -12.50 -3.05
C LEU A 116 -1.72 -11.69 -4.34
N ALA A 117 -1.64 -10.36 -4.28
CA ALA A 117 -1.77 -9.48 -5.44
C ALA A 117 -0.69 -9.77 -6.49
N ARG A 118 0.56 -9.93 -6.04
CA ARG A 118 1.72 -10.22 -6.91
C ARG A 118 1.63 -11.61 -7.53
N ARG A 119 1.22 -12.64 -6.77
CA ARG A 119 0.96 -13.99 -7.30
C ARG A 119 -0.18 -14.01 -8.33
N GLY A 120 -1.25 -13.24 -8.10
CA GLY A 120 -2.37 -13.15 -9.03
C GLY A 120 -2.02 -12.49 -10.37
N GLY A 121 -0.99 -11.63 -10.39
CA GLY A 121 -0.40 -11.08 -11.61
C GLY A 121 0.32 -12.14 -12.45
N GLU A 122 1.04 -13.06 -11.81
CA GLU A 122 1.74 -14.17 -12.47
C GLU A 122 0.75 -15.12 -13.15
N THR A 123 -0.34 -15.50 -12.47
CA THR A 123 -1.34 -16.44 -13.03
C THR A 123 -2.13 -15.86 -14.21
N LYS A 124 -2.32 -14.52 -14.28
CA LYS A 124 -2.96 -13.87 -15.43
C LYS A 124 -2.04 -13.83 -16.66
N ASN A 125 -0.74 -13.68 -16.47
CA ASN A 125 0.25 -13.69 -17.55
C ASN A 125 0.45 -15.09 -18.16
N GLU A 126 0.40 -16.16 -17.35
CA GLU A 126 0.46 -17.55 -17.87
C GLU A 126 -0.75 -17.89 -18.76
N ASN A 127 -1.95 -17.49 -18.34
CA ASN A 127 -3.18 -17.70 -19.13
C ASN A 127 -3.23 -16.86 -20.43
N ALA A 128 -2.54 -15.72 -20.48
CA ALA A 128 -2.40 -14.91 -21.69
C ALA A 128 -1.43 -15.54 -22.70
N ASN A 129 -0.35 -16.19 -22.25
CA ASN A 129 0.60 -16.89 -23.10
C ASN A 129 0.02 -18.19 -23.70
N LEU A 130 -0.75 -18.96 -22.93
CA LEU A 130 -1.42 -20.19 -23.41
C LEU A 130 -2.45 -19.94 -24.54
N ARG A 131 -2.98 -18.72 -24.67
CA ARG A 131 -3.95 -18.36 -25.72
C ARG A 131 -3.31 -17.94 -27.04
N ARG A 132 -1.99 -17.77 -27.11
CA ARG A 132 -1.28 -17.35 -28.35
C ARG A 132 -0.73 -18.52 -29.17
N ASP A 133 -0.58 -19.72 -28.59
CA ASP A 133 -0.05 -20.91 -29.29
C ASP A 133 -1.13 -21.81 -29.90
N GLY A 134 -2.41 -21.46 -29.79
CA GLY A 134 -3.53 -22.27 -30.29
C GLY A 134 -3.97 -21.99 -31.73
N GLY A 135 -3.26 -21.15 -32.48
CA GLY A 135 -3.64 -20.74 -33.83
C GLY A 135 -2.57 -21.06 -34.86
N VAL A 136 -2.42 -22.33 -35.23
CA VAL A 136 -1.80 -22.71 -36.52
C VAL A 136 -2.85 -23.43 -37.36
N GLU A 137 -2.99 -22.88 -38.55
CA GLU A 137 -3.92 -23.17 -39.63
C GLU A 137 -3.95 -24.64 -40.06
N GLY A 138 -5.13 -25.06 -40.54
CA GLY A 138 -5.41 -26.34 -41.18
C GLY A 138 -6.89 -26.48 -41.50
#